data_AF-A0A445GUG9-F1
#
_entry.id   AF-A0A445GUG9-F1
#
_cell.length_a   1.000
_cell.length_b   1.000
_cell.length_c   1.000
_cell.angle_alpha   90.00
_cell.angle_beta   90.00
_cell.angle_gamma   90.00
#
_symmetry.space_group_name_H-M   'P 1'
#
loop_
_entity.id
_entity.type
_entity.pdbx_description
1 polymer ?
#
loop_
_entity_poly.entity_id
_entity_poly.type
_entity_poly.pdbx_seq_one_letter_code
_entity_poly.pdbx_strand_id
1 'polypeptide(L)'
;MLALTITGLIEVKGNTCSQPLGGCGPMGQCDQRCKALHIDGQGSCDLGLCTCYYGCADPPPSPTPPKMCNNGLGVCSVQCGDACCNAKCASKYNQGTGMCSTIGNNNLCTCQYRCG
;
A
#
# COMPACT_ATOMS: atom_id res chain seq x y z
N MET A 1 -27.79 1.92 40.44
CA MET A 1 -26.42 1.86 39.87
C MET A 1 -26.40 2.76 38.65
N LEU A 2 -25.69 3.89 38.69
CA LEU A 2 -25.43 4.71 37.50
C LEU A 2 -24.26 4.08 36.73
N ALA A 3 -24.48 3.68 35.48
CA ALA A 3 -23.40 3.32 34.58
C ALA A 3 -23.11 4.52 33.66
N LEU A 4 -21.95 5.16 33.84
CA LEU A 4 -21.40 6.11 32.88
C LEU A 4 -20.64 5.32 31.82
N THR A 5 -21.21 5.16 30.63
CA THR A 5 -20.46 4.65 29.48
C THR A 5 -19.73 5.82 28.81
N ILE A 6 -18.44 5.93 29.08
CA ILE A 6 -17.55 6.82 28.31
C ILE A 6 -17.32 6.15 26.95
N THR A 7 -18.15 6.47 25.97
CA THR A 7 -17.82 6.21 24.57
C THR A 7 -16.76 7.22 24.15
N GLY A 8 -15.50 6.81 24.23
CA GLY A 8 -14.41 7.52 23.58
C GLY A 8 -14.69 7.56 22.08
N LEU A 9 -15.12 8.71 21.57
CA LEU A 9 -15.08 9.00 20.14
C LEU A 9 -13.60 9.13 19.78
N ILE A 10 -13.01 8.05 19.27
CA ILE A 10 -11.75 8.14 18.54
C ILE A 10 -12.13 8.80 17.22
N GLU A 11 -12.02 10.12 17.14
CA GLU A 11 -12.03 10.80 15.85
C GLU A 11 -10.77 10.36 15.10
N VAL A 12 -10.92 9.36 14.23
CA VAL A 12 -9.99 9.14 13.14
C VAL A 12 -10.10 10.40 12.29
N LYS A 13 -9.17 11.34 12.49
CA LYS A 13 -9.09 12.55 11.68
C LYS A 13 -8.99 12.10 10.23
N GLY A 14 -10.09 12.15 9.50
CA GLY A 14 -10.11 11.83 8.08
C GLY A 14 -9.03 12.63 7.38
N ASN A 15 -8.31 12.02 6.44
CA ASN A 15 -7.28 12.72 5.70
C ASN A 15 -7.96 13.86 4.92
N THR A 16 -7.78 15.10 5.37
CA THR A 16 -8.25 16.29 4.67
C THR A 16 -7.23 16.65 3.59
N CYS A 17 -7.68 16.65 2.34
CA CYS A 17 -6.93 17.13 1.19
C CYS A 17 -7.22 18.62 0.97
N SER A 18 -6.30 19.34 0.33
CA SER A 18 -6.49 20.74 -0.04
C SER A 18 -6.03 21.05 -1.47
N GLN A 19 -6.75 21.94 -2.14
CA GLN A 19 -6.45 22.41 -3.50
C GLN A 19 -6.61 23.93 -3.59
N PRO A 20 -5.62 24.69 -4.10
CA PRO A 20 -5.77 26.10 -4.36
C PRO A 20 -6.69 26.34 -5.55
N LEU A 21 -7.65 27.26 -5.42
CA LEU A 21 -8.57 27.65 -6.50
C LEU A 21 -8.29 29.08 -7.02
N GLY A 22 -7.17 29.70 -6.67
CA GLY A 22 -6.85 31.07 -7.09
C GLY A 22 -7.61 32.13 -6.27
N GLY A 23 -8.05 33.22 -6.89
CA GLY A 23 -8.73 34.31 -6.16
C GLY A 23 -10.09 33.94 -5.57
N CYS A 24 -10.48 34.59 -4.48
CA CYS A 24 -11.75 34.30 -3.78
C CYS A 24 -13.01 34.63 -4.58
N GLY A 25 -12.95 35.65 -5.44
CA GLY A 25 -14.12 36.21 -6.10
C GLY A 25 -15.11 36.84 -5.11
N PRO A 26 -16.38 36.99 -5.49
CA PRO A 26 -17.44 37.46 -4.61
C PRO A 26 -17.63 36.57 -3.38
N MET A 27 -18.24 37.12 -2.33
CA MET A 27 -18.54 36.41 -1.09
C MET A 27 -19.26 35.08 -1.36
N GLY A 28 -18.76 33.98 -0.78
CA GLY A 28 -19.32 32.64 -0.94
C GLY A 28 -18.90 31.90 -2.22
N GLN A 29 -18.31 32.58 -3.21
CA GLN A 29 -17.93 31.95 -4.47
C GLN A 29 -16.83 30.89 -4.30
N CYS A 30 -15.87 31.11 -3.39
CA CYS A 30 -14.84 30.14 -3.07
C CYS A 30 -15.43 28.78 -2.61
N ASP A 31 -16.42 28.83 -1.71
CA ASP A 31 -17.10 27.63 -1.19
C ASP A 31 -17.96 26.94 -2.25
N GLN A 32 -18.72 27.72 -3.04
CA GLN A 32 -19.50 27.17 -4.15
C GLN A 32 -18.62 26.44 -5.18
N ARG A 33 -17.47 27.02 -5.53
CA ARG A 33 -16.51 26.39 -6.45
C ARG A 33 -15.92 25.12 -5.88
N CYS A 34 -15.62 25.09 -4.58
CA CYS A 34 -15.13 23.90 -3.90
C CYS A 34 -16.17 22.77 -3.91
N LYS A 35 -17.44 23.08 -3.56
CA LYS A 35 -18.56 22.13 -3.54
C LYS A 35 -18.95 21.60 -4.93
N ALA A 36 -18.69 22.38 -5.98
CA ALA A 36 -18.87 21.91 -7.35
C ALA A 36 -17.83 20.84 -7.75
N LEU A 37 -16.67 20.80 -7.08
CA LEU A 37 -15.60 19.83 -7.33
C LEU A 37 -15.66 18.63 -6.39
N HIS A 38 -16.06 18.85 -5.12
CA HIS A 38 -16.07 17.84 -4.07
C HIS A 38 -17.37 17.91 -3.28
N ILE A 39 -18.09 16.78 -3.17
CA ILE A 39 -19.40 16.70 -2.49
C ILE A 39 -19.32 17.16 -1.02
N ASP A 40 -18.21 16.85 -0.35
CA ASP A 40 -17.89 17.21 1.03
C ASP A 40 -16.92 18.41 1.11
N GLY A 41 -16.73 19.12 0.00
CA GLY A 41 -15.80 20.23 -0.10
C GLY A 41 -16.24 21.44 0.71
N GLN A 42 -15.27 22.13 1.31
CA GLN A 42 -15.42 23.41 1.98
C GLN A 42 -14.38 24.40 1.48
N GLY A 43 -14.83 25.52 0.93
CA GLY A 43 -13.94 26.57 0.45
C GLY A 43 -13.70 27.65 1.51
N SER A 44 -12.44 28.03 1.70
CA SER A 44 -12.03 29.13 2.57
C SER A 44 -11.29 30.20 1.79
N CYS A 45 -11.65 31.46 2.04
CA CYS A 45 -10.95 32.63 1.51
C CYS A 45 -10.07 33.24 2.60
N ASP A 46 -8.76 33.21 2.42
CA ASP A 46 -7.79 33.84 3.30
C ASP A 46 -6.84 34.71 2.48
N LEU A 47 -6.63 35.96 2.91
CA LEU A 47 -5.76 36.94 2.22
C LEU A 47 -6.03 37.07 0.69
N GLY A 48 -7.29 36.91 0.27
CA GLY A 48 -7.69 36.99 -1.14
C GLY A 48 -7.46 35.72 -1.96
N LEU A 49 -6.94 34.65 -1.34
CA LEU A 49 -6.72 33.34 -1.94
C LEU A 49 -7.77 32.33 -1.45
N CYS A 50 -8.32 31.58 -2.40
CA CYS A 50 -9.28 30.53 -2.16
C CYS A 50 -8.57 29.17 -2.05
N THR A 51 -8.76 28.50 -0.92
CA THR A 51 -8.33 27.12 -0.69
C THR A 51 -9.57 26.24 -0.50
N CYS A 52 -9.65 25.16 -1.26
CA CYS A 52 -10.69 24.15 -1.14
C CYS A 52 -10.17 22.99 -0.28
N TYR A 53 -10.90 22.65 0.78
CA TYR A 53 -10.61 21.50 1.64
C TYR A 53 -11.68 20.43 1.42
N TYR A 54 -11.29 19.17 1.33
CA TYR A 54 -12.21 18.06 1.05
C TYR A 54 -11.64 16.75 1.61
N GLY A 55 -12.48 15.74 1.79
CA GLY A 55 -12.02 14.40 2.13
C GLY A 55 -11.16 13.84 1.01
N CYS A 56 -9.96 13.36 1.34
CA CYS A 56 -9.18 12.61 0.38
C CYS A 56 -9.98 11.37 -0.04
N ALA A 57 -9.95 11.02 -1.33
CA ALA A 57 -10.33 9.67 -1.73
C ALA A 57 -9.46 8.70 -0.95
N ASP A 58 -10.05 7.61 -0.44
CA ASP A 58 -9.26 6.53 0.11
C ASP A 58 -8.22 6.12 -0.94
N PRO A 59 -6.95 5.95 -0.55
CA PRO A 59 -5.97 5.40 -1.48
C PRO A 59 -6.54 4.07 -1.99
N PRO A 60 -6.35 3.75 -3.28
CA PRO A 60 -6.81 2.48 -3.80
C PRO A 60 -6.27 1.36 -2.89
N PRO A 61 -7.08 0.33 -2.59
CA PRO A 61 -6.64 -0.75 -1.72
C PRO A 61 -5.31 -1.26 -2.24
N SER A 62 -4.31 -1.28 -1.36
CA SER A 62 -2.99 -1.80 -1.74
C SER A 62 -3.18 -3.25 -2.18
N PRO A 63 -2.62 -3.66 -3.33
CA PRO A 63 -2.74 -5.04 -3.77
C PRO A 63 -2.18 -5.95 -2.68
N THR A 64 -2.96 -6.93 -2.25
CA THR A 64 -2.49 -7.93 -1.28
C THR A 64 -1.24 -8.61 -1.85
N PRO A 65 -0.09 -8.53 -1.16
CA PRO A 65 1.12 -9.19 -1.65
C PRO A 65 0.87 -10.69 -1.86
N PRO A 66 1.37 -11.28 -2.95
CA PRO A 66 1.24 -12.72 -3.15
C PRO A 66 1.94 -13.46 -2.01
N LYS A 67 1.30 -14.53 -1.52
CA LYS A 67 1.90 -15.39 -0.51
C LYS A 67 3.09 -16.13 -1.13
N MET A 68 4.26 -15.98 -0.50
CA MET A 68 5.50 -16.65 -0.91
C MET A 68 5.79 -17.81 0.03
N CYS A 69 6.20 -18.93 -0.54
CA CYS A 69 6.64 -20.13 0.16
C CYS A 69 8.10 -20.45 -0.20
N ASN A 70 8.78 -21.17 0.70
CA ASN A 70 10.15 -21.63 0.48
C ASN A 70 10.18 -23.16 0.55
N ASN A 71 10.99 -23.78 -0.32
CA ASN A 71 11.27 -25.20 -0.25
C ASN A 71 12.76 -25.50 -0.56
N GLY A 72 13.28 -26.57 0.02
CA GLY A 72 14.59 -27.12 -0.31
C GLY A 72 14.49 -28.14 -1.45
N LEU A 73 15.42 -28.07 -2.41
CA LEU A 73 15.49 -28.96 -3.56
C LEU A 73 16.70 -29.91 -3.50
N GLY A 74 17.26 -30.10 -2.31
CA GLY A 74 18.44 -30.93 -2.06
C GLY A 74 19.74 -30.14 -2.09
N VAL A 75 20.87 -30.85 -2.08
CA VAL A 75 22.20 -30.24 -2.10
C VAL A 75 22.54 -29.65 -3.46
N CYS A 76 23.30 -28.57 -3.44
CA CYS A 76 23.90 -27.98 -4.64
C CYS A 76 25.43 -28.11 -4.60
N SER A 77 26.03 -28.13 -5.77
CA SER A 77 27.47 -28.35 -5.96
C SER A 77 27.99 -27.47 -7.09
N VAL A 78 29.29 -27.49 -7.35
CA VAL A 78 29.89 -26.77 -8.49
C VAL A 78 29.28 -27.16 -9.85
N GLN A 79 28.77 -28.40 -9.98
CA GLN A 79 28.10 -28.86 -11.20
C GLN A 79 26.62 -28.44 -11.28
N CYS A 80 26.01 -28.13 -10.13
CA CYS A 80 24.62 -27.68 -10.03
C CYS A 80 24.56 -26.46 -9.09
N GLY A 81 25.02 -25.32 -9.59
CA GLY A 81 24.93 -24.01 -8.93
C GLY A 81 23.58 -23.31 -9.17
N ASP A 82 23.56 -21.98 -9.09
CA ASP A 82 22.32 -21.19 -9.11
C ASP A 82 21.44 -21.45 -10.32
N ALA A 83 22.00 -21.47 -11.53
CA ALA A 83 21.23 -21.72 -12.76
C ALA A 83 20.52 -23.09 -12.73
N CYS A 84 21.18 -24.11 -12.19
CA CYS A 84 20.61 -25.44 -12.02
C CYS A 84 19.50 -25.45 -10.96
N CYS A 85 19.74 -24.86 -9.78
CA CYS A 85 18.74 -24.74 -8.73
C CYS A 85 17.51 -23.94 -9.20
N ASN A 86 17.74 -22.86 -9.96
CA ASN A 86 16.69 -22.05 -10.55
C ASN A 86 15.86 -22.84 -11.55
N ALA A 87 16.50 -23.58 -12.46
CA ALA A 87 15.79 -24.42 -13.43
C ALA A 87 14.93 -25.48 -12.72
N LYS A 88 15.45 -26.14 -11.68
CA LYS A 88 14.69 -27.10 -10.86
C LYS A 88 13.50 -26.47 -10.13
N CYS A 89 13.68 -25.24 -9.64
CA CYS A 89 12.64 -24.50 -8.93
C CYS A 89 11.54 -24.06 -9.90
N ALA A 90 11.91 -23.43 -11.00
CA ALA A 90 11.00 -22.94 -12.04
C ALA A 90 10.25 -24.08 -12.74
N SER A 91 10.85 -25.27 -12.87
CA SER A 91 10.16 -26.45 -13.43
C SER A 91 9.10 -27.02 -12.49
N LYS A 92 9.17 -26.73 -11.19
CA LYS A 92 8.30 -27.33 -10.17
C LYS A 92 7.23 -26.36 -9.64
N TYR A 93 7.54 -25.07 -9.55
CA TYR A 93 6.68 -24.09 -8.90
C TYR A 93 6.40 -22.88 -9.79
N ASN A 94 5.16 -22.41 -9.78
CA ASN A 94 4.76 -21.21 -10.50
C ASN A 94 5.52 -19.99 -9.96
N GLN A 95 6.18 -19.28 -10.86
CA GLN A 95 7.06 -18.14 -10.52
C GLN A 95 8.11 -18.52 -9.47
N GLY A 96 8.56 -19.78 -9.51
CA GLY A 96 9.64 -20.29 -8.67
C GLY A 96 10.99 -19.71 -9.09
N THR A 97 11.73 -19.18 -8.12
CA THR A 97 13.11 -18.76 -8.28
C THR A 97 13.99 -19.56 -7.32
N GLY A 98 15.01 -20.21 -7.86
CA GLY A 98 15.91 -21.08 -7.09
C GLY A 98 17.35 -20.57 -7.07
N MET A 99 18.07 -20.89 -6.00
CA MET A 99 19.46 -20.49 -5.79
C MET A 99 20.20 -21.55 -4.98
N CYS A 100 21.50 -21.68 -5.18
CA CYS A 100 22.37 -22.47 -4.32
C CYS A 100 22.79 -21.60 -3.11
N SER A 101 22.25 -21.89 -1.93
CA SER A 101 22.52 -21.11 -0.72
C SER A 101 23.22 -21.97 0.32
N THR A 102 24.18 -21.38 1.03
CA THR A 102 24.80 -22.02 2.19
C THR A 102 23.90 -21.86 3.41
N ILE A 103 23.36 -22.97 3.92
CA ILE A 103 22.53 -23.04 5.13
C ILE A 103 23.28 -23.89 6.16
N GLY A 104 23.76 -23.24 7.21
CA GLY A 104 24.71 -23.86 8.14
C GLY A 104 26.01 -24.21 7.40
N ASN A 105 26.40 -25.48 7.45
CA ASN A 105 27.60 -25.99 6.77
C ASN A 105 27.30 -26.67 5.43
N ASN A 106 26.06 -26.60 4.94
CA ASN A 106 25.64 -27.30 3.72
C ASN A 106 25.23 -26.32 2.63
N ASN A 107 25.56 -26.64 1.38
CA ASN A 107 25.07 -25.92 0.21
C ASN A 107 23.79 -26.60 -0.27
N LEU A 108 22.66 -25.90 -0.18
CA LEU A 108 21.34 -26.40 -0.54
C LEU A 108 20.73 -25.55 -1.65
N CYS A 109 20.11 -26.19 -2.64
CA CYS A 109 19.21 -25.50 -3.54
C CYS A 109 17.98 -25.04 -2.73
N THR A 110 17.84 -23.73 -2.57
CA THR A 110 16.63 -23.10 -2.05
C THR A 110 15.72 -22.71 -3.21
N CYS A 111 14.42 -22.68 -2.97
CA CYS A 111 13.42 -22.35 -3.98
C CYS A 111 12.31 -21.52 -3.33
N GLN A 112 12.18 -20.28 -3.78
CA GLN A 112 11.12 -19.37 -3.38
C GLN A 112 10.05 -19.32 -4.47
N TYR A 113 8.78 -19.45 -4.13
CA TYR A 113 7.70 -19.53 -5.11
C TYR A 113 6.38 -18.99 -4.57
N ARG A 114 5.45 -18.63 -5.48
CA ARG A 114 4.09 -18.24 -5.10
C ARG A 114 3.27 -19.47 -4.71
N CYS A 115 2.59 -19.40 -3.57
CA CYS A 115 1.70 -20.46 -3.08
C CYS A 115 0.29 -19.92 -2.79
N GLY A 116 -0.72 -20.77 -3.00
CA GLY A 116 -2.13 -20.50 -2.70
C GLY A 116 -2.55 -21.15 -1.39
#